data_AF-A0A3M2H0F2-F1
#
_entry.id   AF-A0A3M2H0F2-F1
#
_cell.length_a   1.000
_cell.length_b   1.000
_cell.length_c   1.000
_cell.angle_alpha   90.00
_cell.angle_beta   90.00
_cell.angle_gamma   90.00
#
_symmetry.space_group_name_H-M   'P 1'
#
loop_
_entity.id
_entity.type
_entity.pdbx_description
1 polymer ?
#
loop_
_entity_poly.entity_id
_entity_poly.type
_entity_poly.pdbx_seq_one_letter_code
_entity_poly.pdbx_strand_id
1 'polypeptide(L)'
;MKLPHQEFIRYSSWKDRFVEAYSSIEAKDVESIREEIYTLYHKADERFLRALLSMYVGGYERRVEDPEIRYWTNWAAVETFRVFNAFPNLSDIELAFLFYGLGKLFVPLLLHERGVKSESFKKLSKEEQERAVRDELNILWENHLIRMLQVLPFLGLGSMSK
;
A
#
# COMPACT_ATOMS: atom_id res chain seq x y z
N MET A 1 20.54 -12.37 -14.96
CA MET A 1 19.09 -12.34 -14.68
C MET A 1 18.86 -12.85 -13.27
N LYS A 2 18.34 -12.05 -12.34
CA LYS A 2 17.86 -12.55 -11.03
C LYS A 2 16.62 -13.40 -11.30
N LEU A 3 16.62 -14.67 -10.88
CA LEU A 3 15.54 -15.60 -11.12
C LEU A 3 14.21 -15.10 -10.51
N PRO A 4 13.06 -15.29 -11.18
CA PRO A 4 11.72 -14.99 -10.62
C PRO A 4 11.47 -15.62 -9.24
N HIS A 5 12.17 -16.72 -8.91
CA HIS A 5 12.00 -17.47 -7.68
C HIS A 5 12.36 -16.71 -6.39
N GLN A 6 13.35 -15.80 -6.40
CA GLN A 6 13.73 -15.09 -5.17
C GLN A 6 12.66 -14.07 -4.74
N GLU A 7 12.08 -13.36 -5.70
CA GLU A 7 10.97 -12.43 -5.46
C GLU A 7 9.72 -13.20 -5.02
N PHE A 8 9.46 -14.36 -5.62
CA PHE A 8 8.38 -15.26 -5.17
C PHE A 8 8.54 -15.66 -3.70
N ILE A 9 9.73 -16.07 -3.27
CA ILE A 9 10.02 -16.42 -1.87
C ILE A 9 9.79 -15.21 -0.95
N ARG A 10 10.20 -14.01 -1.37
CA ARG A 10 9.99 -12.77 -0.60
C ARG A 10 8.50 -12.51 -0.38
N TYR A 11 7.68 -12.50 -1.42
CA TYR A 11 6.24 -12.22 -1.28
C TYR A 11 5.52 -13.35 -0.53
N SER A 12 5.90 -14.60 -0.77
CA SER A 12 5.37 -15.74 -0.03
C SER A 12 5.63 -15.63 1.47
N SER A 13 6.82 -15.16 1.88
CA SER A 13 7.16 -14.94 3.30
C SER A 13 6.30 -13.87 4.00
N TRP A 14 5.60 -13.04 3.22
CA TRP A 14 4.72 -12.00 3.76
C TRP A 14 3.29 -12.48 3.97
N LYS A 15 2.91 -13.58 3.32
CA LYS A 15 1.54 -14.09 3.30
C LYS A 15 1.00 -14.33 4.71
N ASP A 16 1.69 -15.11 5.53
CA ASP A 16 1.14 -15.56 6.82
C ASP A 16 0.85 -14.37 7.75
N ARG A 17 1.80 -13.42 7.83
CA ARG A 17 1.61 -12.19 8.61
C ARG A 17 0.52 -11.29 8.03
N PHE A 18 0.38 -11.26 6.71
CA PHE A 18 -0.70 -10.51 6.08
C PHE A 18 -2.06 -11.11 6.41
N VAL A 19 -2.21 -12.43 6.31
CA VAL A 19 -3.49 -13.11 6.56
C VAL A 19 -3.96 -12.85 8.00
N GLU A 20 -3.06 -13.02 8.97
CA GLU A 20 -3.35 -12.73 10.37
C GLU A 20 -3.82 -11.27 10.56
N ALA A 21 -3.08 -10.31 9.99
CA ALA A 21 -3.41 -8.90 10.10
C ALA A 21 -4.72 -8.53 9.39
N TYR A 22 -4.96 -9.08 8.20
CA TYR A 22 -6.17 -8.81 7.43
C TYR A 22 -7.41 -9.33 8.16
N SER A 23 -7.31 -10.52 8.77
CA SER A 23 -8.38 -11.10 9.58
C SER A 23 -8.66 -10.34 10.88
N SER A 24 -7.69 -9.58 11.40
CA SER A 24 -7.89 -8.74 12.58
C SER A 24 -8.49 -7.36 12.30
N ILE A 25 -8.69 -6.99 11.03
CA ILE A 25 -9.33 -5.70 10.66
C ILE A 25 -10.83 -5.77 11.00
N GLU A 26 -11.25 -4.99 11.98
CA GLU A 26 -12.65 -4.89 12.41
C GLU A 26 -13.37 -3.72 11.70
N ALA A 27 -14.71 -3.76 11.71
CA ALA A 27 -15.54 -2.70 11.11
C ALA A 27 -15.29 -1.31 11.73
N LYS A 28 -14.95 -1.25 13.03
CA LYS A 28 -14.61 0.00 13.71
C LYS A 28 -13.34 0.64 13.16
N ASP A 29 -12.36 -0.18 12.74
CA ASP A 29 -11.08 0.30 12.23
C ASP A 29 -11.30 0.92 10.84
N VAL A 30 -12.11 0.25 10.01
CA VAL A 30 -12.55 0.75 8.70
C VAL A 30 -13.22 2.11 8.82
N GLU A 31 -14.12 2.25 9.79
CA GLU A 31 -14.88 3.50 9.93
C GLU A 31 -14.04 4.64 10.48
N SER A 32 -13.08 4.35 11.36
CA SER A 32 -12.19 5.35 11.94
C SER A 32 -11.34 6.09 10.91
N ILE A 33 -10.96 5.42 9.82
CA ILE A 33 -10.10 6.01 8.77
C ILE A 33 -10.91 6.61 7.61
N ARG A 34 -12.22 6.38 7.55
CA ARG A 34 -13.09 6.90 6.48
C ARG A 34 -13.12 8.42 6.47
N GLU A 35 -13.24 9.03 7.65
CA GLU A 35 -13.25 10.49 7.78
C GLU A 35 -11.88 11.09 7.43
N GLU A 36 -10.80 10.44 7.86
CA GLU A 36 -9.43 10.86 7.59
C GLU A 36 -9.16 10.95 6.08
N ILE A 37 -9.59 9.93 5.34
CA ILE A 37 -9.31 9.84 3.90
C ILE A 37 -10.26 10.65 3.03
N TYR A 38 -11.39 11.14 3.59
CA TYR A 38 -12.43 11.83 2.84
C TYR A 38 -11.89 13.04 2.03
N THR A 39 -10.92 13.74 2.60
CA THR A 39 -10.26 14.90 1.98
C THR A 39 -9.45 14.55 0.72
N LEU A 40 -8.89 13.34 0.66
CA LEU A 40 -8.11 12.84 -0.48
C LEU A 40 -8.97 12.01 -1.45
N TYR A 41 -9.96 11.29 -0.92
CA TYR A 41 -10.80 10.38 -1.70
C TYR A 41 -12.22 10.24 -1.13
N HIS A 42 -13.12 11.10 -1.63
CA HIS A 42 -14.54 11.15 -1.26
C HIS A 42 -15.36 9.88 -1.59
N LYS A 43 -14.84 8.98 -2.43
CA LYS A 43 -15.51 7.72 -2.83
C LYS A 43 -14.93 6.48 -2.13
N ALA A 44 -14.28 6.66 -0.98
CA ALA A 44 -13.69 5.57 -0.23
C ALA A 44 -14.74 4.52 0.14
N ASP A 45 -14.74 3.38 -0.56
CA ASP A 45 -15.55 2.21 -0.25
C ASP A 45 -14.83 1.28 0.74
N GLU A 46 -15.53 0.30 1.29
CA GLU A 46 -14.92 -0.63 2.25
C GLU A 46 -13.74 -1.40 1.65
N ARG A 47 -13.80 -1.72 0.36
CA ARG A 47 -12.72 -2.40 -0.38
C ARG A 47 -11.42 -1.58 -0.35
N PHE A 48 -11.50 -0.29 -0.66
CA PHE A 48 -10.37 0.63 -0.54
C PHE A 48 -9.88 0.76 0.91
N LEU A 49 -10.79 0.95 1.87
CA LEU A 49 -10.42 1.18 3.26
C LEU A 49 -9.70 -0.04 3.87
N ARG A 50 -10.16 -1.26 3.58
CA ARG A 50 -9.47 -2.49 3.98
C ARG A 50 -8.08 -2.62 3.32
N ALA A 51 -7.96 -2.22 2.06
CA ALA A 51 -6.66 -2.19 1.39
C ALA A 51 -5.72 -1.15 2.03
N LEU A 52 -6.22 0.05 2.36
CA LEU A 52 -5.48 1.10 3.04
C LEU A 52 -5.00 0.66 4.44
N LEU A 53 -5.87 0.04 5.26
CA LEU A 53 -5.47 -0.53 6.55
C LEU A 53 -4.38 -1.59 6.38
N SER A 54 -4.50 -2.45 5.36
CA SER A 54 -3.47 -3.43 5.04
C SER A 54 -2.13 -2.77 4.69
N MET A 55 -2.16 -1.62 4.00
CA MET A 55 -0.97 -0.81 3.73
C MET A 55 -0.35 -0.24 5.01
N TYR A 56 -1.17 0.21 5.98
CA TYR A 56 -0.65 0.68 7.27
C TYR A 56 0.06 -0.42 8.04
N VAL A 57 -0.55 -1.61 8.12
CA VAL A 57 0.09 -2.76 8.77
C VAL A 57 1.39 -3.13 8.06
N GLY A 58 1.38 -3.20 6.72
CA GLY A 58 2.56 -3.47 5.92
C GLY A 58 3.68 -2.45 6.14
N GLY A 59 3.31 -1.17 6.27
CA GLY A 59 4.21 -0.07 6.59
C GLY A 59 4.72 -0.02 8.03
N TYR A 60 4.24 -0.93 8.88
CA TYR A 60 4.34 -0.92 10.34
C TYR A 60 3.61 0.29 10.95
N GLU A 61 2.44 0.05 11.55
CA GLU A 61 1.47 1.07 11.95
C GLU A 61 2.08 2.24 12.72
N ARG A 62 3.01 1.97 13.63
CA ARG A 62 3.73 3.00 14.41
C ARG A 62 4.46 4.04 13.55
N ARG A 63 4.92 3.67 12.36
CA ARG A 63 5.55 4.61 11.42
C ARG A 63 4.54 5.53 10.77
N VAL A 64 3.32 5.04 10.61
CA VAL A 64 2.21 5.73 9.97
C VAL A 64 1.39 6.53 11.00
N GLU A 65 1.72 6.47 12.29
CA GLU A 65 1.21 7.40 13.30
C GLU A 65 1.75 8.83 13.10
N ASP A 66 2.89 8.98 12.43
CA ASP A 66 3.40 10.30 12.05
C ASP A 66 2.50 10.95 10.98
N PRO A 67 1.96 12.16 11.21
CA PRO A 67 1.00 12.78 10.29
C PRO A 67 1.51 13.00 8.87
N GLU A 68 2.80 13.31 8.71
CA GLU A 68 3.41 13.55 7.40
C GLU A 68 3.56 12.23 6.63
N ILE A 69 3.98 11.17 7.33
CA ILE A 69 4.05 9.82 6.75
C ILE A 69 2.64 9.29 6.43
N ARG A 70 1.67 9.49 7.33
CA ARG A 70 0.26 9.14 7.12
C ARG A 70 -0.28 9.79 5.87
N TYR A 71 -0.10 11.11 5.71
CA TYR A 71 -0.57 11.85 4.55
C TYR A 71 -0.04 11.25 3.24
N TRP A 72 1.27 11.03 3.13
CA TRP A 72 1.86 10.50 1.88
C TRP A 72 1.54 9.03 1.64
N THR A 73 1.38 8.24 2.71
CA THR A 73 0.89 6.85 2.64
C THR A 73 -0.54 6.82 2.08
N ASN A 74 -1.41 7.68 2.60
CA ASN A 74 -2.80 7.83 2.14
C ASN A 74 -2.87 8.29 0.69
N TRP A 75 -2.09 9.30 0.34
CA TRP A 75 -2.01 9.82 -1.03
C TRP A 75 -1.57 8.72 -2.01
N ALA A 76 -0.51 7.97 -1.67
CA ALA A 76 -0.03 6.87 -2.50
C ALA A 76 -1.04 5.72 -2.62
N ALA A 77 -1.78 5.44 -1.54
CA ALA A 77 -2.85 4.45 -1.55
C ALA A 77 -3.98 4.85 -2.50
N VAL A 78 -4.41 6.11 -2.49
CA VAL A 78 -5.44 6.63 -3.40
C VAL A 78 -4.99 6.52 -4.85
N GLU A 79 -3.77 6.97 -5.15
CA GLU A 79 -3.23 6.89 -6.51
C GLU A 79 -3.08 5.45 -6.99
N THR A 80 -2.62 4.55 -6.12
CA THR A 80 -2.53 3.12 -6.42
C THR A 80 -3.91 2.52 -6.63
N PHE A 81 -4.89 2.84 -5.79
CA PHE A 81 -6.23 2.28 -5.90
C PHE A 81 -6.90 2.69 -7.20
N ARG A 82 -6.78 3.97 -7.61
CA ARG A 82 -7.31 4.46 -8.88
C ARG A 82 -6.79 3.69 -10.10
N VAL A 83 -5.53 3.26 -10.06
CA VAL A 83 -4.89 2.50 -11.14
C VAL A 83 -5.23 1.00 -11.06
N PHE A 84 -5.11 0.40 -9.87
CA PHE A 84 -5.15 -1.05 -9.72
C PHE A 84 -6.52 -1.63 -9.35
N ASN A 85 -7.47 -0.83 -8.84
CA ASN A 85 -8.81 -1.31 -8.53
C ASN A 85 -9.61 -1.72 -9.78
N ALA A 86 -9.30 -1.10 -10.93
CA ALA A 86 -9.93 -1.43 -12.21
C ALA A 86 -9.40 -2.73 -12.83
N PHE A 87 -8.41 -3.40 -12.24
CA PHE A 87 -7.93 -4.69 -12.73
C PHE A 87 -8.99 -5.77 -12.43
N PRO A 88 -9.64 -6.34 -13.46
CA PRO A 88 -10.91 -7.05 -13.32
C PRO A 88 -10.83 -8.42 -12.61
N ASN A 89 -9.69 -8.79 -12.04
CA ASN A 89 -9.44 -10.13 -11.49
C ASN A 89 -9.00 -10.17 -10.02
N LEU A 90 -8.89 -9.03 -9.34
CA LEU A 90 -8.45 -9.02 -7.93
C LEU A 90 -9.63 -9.14 -6.98
N SER A 91 -9.64 -10.19 -6.17
CA SER A 91 -10.47 -10.26 -4.97
C SER A 91 -10.05 -9.20 -3.94
N ASP A 92 -10.92 -8.92 -2.97
CA ASP A 92 -10.63 -7.92 -1.91
C ASP A 92 -9.35 -8.25 -1.13
N ILE A 93 -9.13 -9.54 -0.84
CA ILE A 93 -7.95 -10.01 -0.12
C ILE A 93 -6.67 -9.90 -0.97
N GLU A 94 -6.75 -10.14 -2.27
CA GLU A 94 -5.61 -9.99 -3.18
C GLU A 94 -5.22 -8.52 -3.36
N LEU A 95 -6.22 -7.64 -3.48
CA LEU A 95 -5.99 -6.20 -3.50
C LEU A 95 -5.38 -5.73 -2.17
N ALA A 96 -5.91 -6.19 -1.04
CA ALA A 96 -5.37 -5.89 0.27
C ALA A 96 -3.91 -6.37 0.43
N PHE A 97 -3.56 -7.54 -0.12
CA PHE A 97 -2.19 -8.04 -0.10
C PHE A 97 -1.24 -7.17 -0.93
N LEU A 98 -1.67 -6.68 -2.11
CA LEU A 98 -0.87 -5.73 -2.90
C LEU A 98 -0.57 -4.46 -2.10
N PHE A 99 -1.56 -3.95 -1.39
CA PHE A 99 -1.42 -2.75 -0.55
C PHE A 99 -0.55 -3.01 0.67
N TYR A 100 -0.65 -4.19 1.29
CA TYR A 100 0.26 -4.63 2.34
C TYR A 100 1.72 -4.67 1.85
N GLY A 101 1.95 -5.24 0.67
CA GLY A 101 3.27 -5.27 0.04
C GLY A 101 3.78 -3.87 -0.30
N LEU A 102 2.91 -3.00 -0.82
CA LEU A 102 3.24 -1.59 -1.07
C LEU A 102 3.63 -0.88 0.22
N GLY A 103 2.88 -1.05 1.31
CA GLY A 103 3.21 -0.48 2.63
C GLY A 103 4.61 -0.88 3.10
N LYS A 104 4.95 -2.18 2.96
CA LYS A 104 6.28 -2.71 3.31
C LYS A 104 7.43 -2.08 2.53
N LEU A 105 7.17 -1.61 1.32
CA LEU A 105 8.17 -1.07 0.41
C LEU A 105 8.24 0.45 0.49
N PHE A 106 7.09 1.11 0.48
CA PHE A 106 6.95 2.54 0.32
C PHE A 106 7.12 3.32 1.63
N VAL A 107 6.52 2.87 2.74
CA VAL A 107 6.60 3.60 4.02
C VAL A 107 8.05 3.74 4.51
N PRO A 108 8.94 2.73 4.39
CA PRO A 108 10.36 2.92 4.69
C PRO A 108 11.04 4.00 3.84
N LEU A 109 10.65 4.17 2.57
CA LEU A 109 11.23 5.20 1.68
C LEU A 109 10.85 6.61 2.14
N LEU A 110 9.61 6.80 2.61
CA LEU A 110 9.14 8.07 3.16
C LEU A 110 9.98 8.52 4.37
N LEU A 111 10.44 7.55 5.17
CA LEU A 111 11.25 7.78 6.36
C LEU A 111 12.74 7.95 6.09
N HIS A 112 13.19 7.75 4.85
CA HIS A 112 14.59 7.90 4.50
C HIS A 112 15.07 9.35 4.76
N GLU A 113 16.35 9.57 4.99
CA GLU A 113 16.91 10.90 5.30
C GLU A 113 16.65 11.94 4.20
N ARG A 114 16.40 11.49 2.98
CA ARG A 114 16.01 12.29 1.80
C ARG A 114 14.53 12.17 1.44
N GLY A 115 13.76 11.51 2.30
CA GLY A 115 12.33 11.30 2.14
C GLY A 115 11.52 12.56 2.45
N VAL A 116 10.24 12.35 2.73
CA VAL A 116 9.26 13.44 2.85
C VAL A 116 9.53 14.36 4.03
N LYS A 117 10.22 13.86 5.07
CA LYS A 117 10.59 14.66 6.24
C LYS A 117 11.78 15.59 6.00
N SER A 118 12.50 15.46 4.88
CA SER A 118 13.69 16.24 4.62
C SER A 118 13.38 17.72 4.38
N GLU A 119 14.23 18.62 4.87
CA GLU A 119 14.09 20.07 4.63
C GLU A 119 14.12 20.42 3.15
N SER A 120 14.86 19.66 2.35
CA SER A 120 14.86 19.80 0.89
C SER A 120 13.49 19.53 0.28
N PHE A 121 12.79 18.48 0.74
CA PHE A 121 11.48 18.12 0.25
C PHE A 121 10.42 19.14 0.68
N LYS A 122 10.49 19.62 1.92
CA LYS A 122 9.55 20.61 2.47
C LYS A 122 9.61 21.98 1.78
N LYS A 123 10.74 22.31 1.14
CA LYS A 123 10.92 23.55 0.36
C LYS A 123 10.32 23.50 -1.04
N LEU A 124 9.97 22.31 -1.53
CA LEU A 124 9.33 22.13 -2.84
C LEU A 124 7.89 22.67 -2.81
N SER A 125 7.36 23.06 -3.98
CA SER A 125 5.93 23.31 -4.11
C SER A 125 5.12 22.02 -3.90
N LYS A 126 3.81 22.16 -3.67
CA LYS A 126 2.97 20.97 -3.46
C LYS A 126 2.99 20.03 -4.68
N GLU A 127 2.97 20.60 -5.88
CA GLU A 127 3.02 19.86 -7.14
C GLU A 127 4.37 19.15 -7.33
N GLU A 128 5.47 19.77 -6.92
CA GLU A 128 6.80 19.18 -6.95
C GLU A 128 6.94 18.04 -5.94
N GLN A 129 6.36 18.20 -4.74
CA GLN A 129 6.30 17.14 -3.74
C GLN A 129 5.51 15.93 -4.25
N GLU A 130 4.32 16.16 -4.82
CA GLU A 130 3.49 15.10 -5.40
C GLU A 130 4.20 14.40 -6.56
N ARG A 131 4.91 15.15 -7.41
CA ARG A 131 5.71 14.58 -8.50
C ARG A 131 6.84 13.69 -7.95
N ALA A 132 7.61 14.17 -6.97
CA ALA A 132 8.70 13.40 -6.38
C ALA A 132 8.19 12.09 -5.74
N VAL A 133 7.06 12.16 -5.03
CA VAL A 133 6.45 10.97 -4.43
C VAL A 133 5.87 10.04 -5.50
N ARG A 134 5.29 10.59 -6.58
CA ARG A 134 4.78 9.82 -7.72
C ARG A 134 5.88 9.06 -8.44
N ASP A 135 7.06 9.66 -8.60
CA ASP A 135 8.20 9.03 -9.27
C ASP A 135 8.66 7.79 -8.49
N GLU A 136 8.83 7.91 -7.18
CA GLU A 136 9.13 6.76 -6.30
C GLU A 136 8.02 5.69 -6.34
N LEU A 137 6.76 6.12 -6.33
CA LEU A 137 5.62 5.22 -6.41
C LEU A 137 5.57 4.45 -7.75
N ASN A 138 5.85 5.12 -8.87
CA ASN A 138 5.93 4.49 -10.19
C ASN A 138 7.07 3.45 -10.24
N ILE A 139 8.23 3.76 -9.67
CA ILE A 139 9.36 2.82 -9.55
C ILE A 139 8.93 1.58 -8.77
N LEU A 140 8.18 1.73 -7.67
CA LEU A 140 7.65 0.59 -6.92
C LEU A 140 6.58 -0.18 -7.70
N TRP A 141 5.73 0.50 -8.46
CA TRP A 141 4.73 -0.16 -9.28
C TRP A 141 5.39 -1.07 -10.32
N GLU A 142 6.36 -0.54 -11.06
CA GLU A 142 7.11 -1.25 -12.10
C GLU A 142 7.93 -2.41 -11.54
N ASN A 143 8.62 -2.19 -10.41
CA ASN A 143 9.56 -3.17 -9.87
C ASN A 143 8.91 -4.22 -8.97
N HIS A 144 7.80 -3.88 -8.30
CA HIS A 144 7.21 -4.72 -7.26
C HIS A 144 5.73 -5.04 -7.50
N LEU A 145 4.84 -4.07 -7.70
CA LEU A 145 3.40 -4.38 -7.82
C LEU A 145 3.10 -5.28 -9.00
N ILE A 146 3.69 -5.03 -10.17
CA ILE A 146 3.50 -5.90 -11.35
C ILE A 146 3.96 -7.33 -11.05
N ARG A 147 5.05 -7.51 -10.30
CA ARG A 147 5.54 -8.84 -9.92
C ARG A 147 4.65 -9.50 -8.88
N MET A 148 4.17 -8.73 -7.90
CA MET A 148 3.18 -9.22 -6.93
C MET A 148 1.93 -9.73 -7.63
N LEU A 149 1.40 -8.95 -8.59
CA LEU A 149 0.26 -9.35 -9.43
C LEU A 149 0.49 -10.68 -10.15
N GLN A 150 1.69 -10.90 -10.69
CA GLN A 150 2.05 -12.15 -11.37
C GLN A 150 2.10 -13.36 -10.44
N VAL A 151 2.39 -13.17 -9.15
CA VAL A 151 2.51 -14.27 -8.19
C VAL A 151 1.23 -14.53 -7.38
N LEU A 152 0.29 -13.58 -7.34
CA LEU A 152 -0.97 -13.69 -6.59
C LEU A 152 -1.71 -15.03 -6.78
N PRO A 153 -1.89 -15.55 -8.02
CA PRO A 153 -2.61 -16.81 -8.22
C PRO A 153 -1.96 -18.01 -7.49
N PHE A 154 -0.65 -17.96 -7.29
CA PHE A 154 0.13 -19.01 -6.63
C PHE A 154 0.17 -18.84 -5.11
N LEU A 155 -0.18 -17.66 -4.59
CA LEU A 155 -0.25 -17.42 -3.14
C LEU A 155 -1.49 -18.06 -2.51
N GLY A 156 -2.50 -18.45 -3.30
CA GLY A 156 -3.71 -19.10 -2.78
C GLY A 156 -4.53 -18.18 -1.85
N LEU A 157 -4.49 -16.87 -2.10
CA LEU A 157 -5.26 -15.90 -1.31
C LEU A 157 -6.75 -15.95 -1.65
N GLY A 158 -7.09 -16.05 -2.95
CA GLY A 158 -8.48 -16.13 -3.41
C GLY A 158 -9.26 -17.34 -2.89
N SER A 159 -8.59 -18.46 -2.57
CA SER A 159 -9.22 -19.65 -1.96
C SER A 159 -9.66 -19.45 -0.50
N MET A 160 -9.28 -18.34 0.14
CA MET A 160 -9.67 -18.01 1.51
C MET A 160 -10.95 -17.17 1.59
N SER A 161 -11.58 -16.84 0.46
CA SER A 161 -12.83 -16.06 0.37
C SER A 161 -14.12 -16.91 0.45
N LYS A 162 -14.04 -18.14 0.98
CA LYS A 162 -15.21 -19.01 1.16
C LYS A 162 -15.96 -18.75 2.46
#